data_AF-A0A2N7DG78-F1
#
_entry.id   AF-A0A2N7DG78-F1
#
_cell.length_a   1.000
_cell.length_b   1.000
_cell.length_c   1.000
_cell.angle_alpha   90.00
_cell.angle_beta   90.00
_cell.angle_gamma   90.00
#
_symmetry.space_group_name_H-M   'P 1'
#
loop_
_entity.id
_entity.type
_entity.pdbx_description
1 polymer ?
#
loop_
_entity_poly.entity_id
_entity_poly.type
_entity_poly.pdbx_seq_one_letter_code
_entity_poly.pdbx_strand_id
1 'polypeptide(L)' 'MVRQLALDGNAIACLSGLMVNKDIEEGRLVRLLDNEKITNTNRELVNAVFYKSSSVSKRISVFIDFIQPKLDL' A
#
# COMPACT_ATOMS: atom_id res chain seq x y z
N MET A 1 0.65 -7.30 -11.93
CA MET A 1 0.70 -8.68 -12.44
C MET A 1 0.53 -9.71 -11.33
N VAL A 2 1.40 -9.71 -10.31
CA VAL A 2 1.37 -10.70 -9.21
C VAL A 2 0.02 -10.76 -8.46
N ARG A 3 -0.61 -9.62 -8.18
CA ARG A 3 -1.94 -9.56 -7.52
C ARG A 3 -3.04 -10.25 -8.34
N GLN A 4 -3.06 -10.08 -9.65
CA GLN A 4 -4.10 -10.70 -10.50
C GLN A 4 -3.94 -12.21 -10.58
N LEU A 5 -2.71 -12.70 -10.69
CA LEU A 5 -2.42 -14.15 -10.63
C LEU A 5 -2.90 -14.80 -9.33
N ALA A 6 -2.79 -14.09 -8.20
CA ALA A 6 -3.30 -14.57 -6.91
C ALA A 6 -4.84 -14.53 -6.84
N LEU A 7 -5.48 -13.50 -7.41
CA LEU A 7 -6.94 -13.39 -7.49
C LEU A 7 -7.57 -14.44 -8.41
N ASP A 8 -6.87 -14.79 -9.50
CA ASP A 8 -7.29 -15.87 -10.41
C ASP A 8 -7.05 -17.28 -9.82
N GLY A 9 -6.54 -17.38 -8.59
CA GLY A 9 -6.28 -18.64 -7.91
C GLY A 9 -5.06 -19.41 -8.41
N ASN A 10 -4.22 -18.79 -9.25
CA ASN A 10 -3.08 -19.44 -9.90
C ASN A 10 -1.77 -19.33 -9.11
N ALA A 11 -1.74 -18.57 -8.01
CA ALA A 11 -0.52 -18.35 -7.22
C ALA A 11 -0.81 -17.93 -5.77
N ILE A 12 0.21 -18.11 -4.91
CA ILE A 12 0.29 -17.46 -3.60
C ILE A 12 1.23 -16.26 -3.72
N ALA A 13 0.81 -15.11 -3.23
CA ALA A 13 1.58 -13.87 -3.31
C ALA A 13 1.81 -13.23 -1.94
N CYS A 14 3.04 -12.78 -1.68
CA CYS A 14 3.37 -11.92 -0.56
C CYS A 14 3.42 -10.47 -1.05
N LEU A 15 2.42 -9.68 -0.70
CA LEU A 15 2.26 -8.29 -1.15
C LEU A 15 2.01 -7.37 0.05
N SER A 16 2.31 -6.09 -0.14
CA SER A 16 2.00 -5.01 0.80
C SER A 16 0.53 -5.04 1.23
N GLY A 17 0.27 -4.78 2.51
CA GLY A 17 -1.10 -4.67 3.04
C GLY A 17 -1.93 -3.65 2.28
N LEU A 18 -1.33 -2.53 1.84
CA LEU A 18 -2.00 -1.50 1.03
C LEU A 18 -2.59 -2.06 -0.27
N MET A 19 -1.94 -3.06 -0.87
CA MET A 19 -2.35 -3.61 -2.16
C MET A 19 -3.43 -4.68 -2.06
N VAL A 20 -3.51 -5.40 -0.93
CA VAL A 20 -4.36 -6.59 -0.79
C VAL A 20 -5.38 -6.51 0.35
N ASN A 21 -5.28 -5.53 1.26
CA ASN A 21 -6.23 -5.38 2.38
C ASN A 21 -7.67 -5.30 1.86
N LYS A 22 -7.94 -4.49 0.84
CA LYS A 22 -9.27 -4.38 0.24
C LYS A 22 -9.78 -5.71 -0.33
N ASP A 23 -8.90 -6.53 -0.92
CA ASP A 23 -9.29 -7.84 -1.44
C ASP A 23 -9.55 -8.86 -0.35
N ILE A 24 -8.81 -8.75 0.77
CA ILE A 24 -9.02 -9.58 1.94
C ILE A 24 -10.33 -9.21 2.63
N GLU A 25 -10.63 -7.91 2.78
CA GLU A 25 -11.90 -7.42 3.32
C GLU A 25 -13.10 -7.83 2.45
N GLU A 26 -12.95 -7.79 1.13
CA GLU A 26 -13.97 -8.25 0.17
C GLU A 26 -14.02 -9.79 0.04
N GLY A 27 -13.16 -10.53 0.76
CA GLY A 27 -13.12 -12.00 0.76
C GLY A 27 -12.57 -12.63 -0.53
N ARG A 28 -11.97 -11.84 -1.43
CA ARG A 28 -11.35 -12.30 -2.68
C ARG A 28 -9.97 -12.92 -2.47
N LEU A 29 -9.27 -12.52 -1.41
CA LEU A 29 -8.00 -13.10 -0.99
C LEU A 29 -8.09 -13.57 0.46
N VAL A 30 -7.39 -14.65 0.79
CA VAL A 30 -7.29 -15.19 2.16
C VAL A 30 -5.86 -15.05 2.64
N ARG A 31 -5.69 -14.63 3.90
CA ARG A 31 -4.37 -14.58 4.53
C ARG A 31 -3.86 -16.00 4.79
N LEU A 32 -2.61 -16.23 4.40
CA LEU A 32 -1.90 -17.48 4.64
C LEU A 32 -0.74 -17.21 5.60
N LEU A 33 -0.40 -18.21 6.42
CA LEU A 33 0.76 -18.19 7.31
C LEU A 33 0.78 -17.05 8.34
N ASP A 34 -0.38 -16.58 8.81
CA ASP A 34 -0.46 -15.48 9.80
C ASP A 34 0.30 -15.78 11.11
N ASN A 35 0.41 -17.05 11.51
CA ASN A 35 1.17 -17.46 12.71
C ASN A 35 2.69 -17.32 12.57
N GLU A 36 3.22 -17.39 11.34
CA GLU A 36 4.65 -17.26 11.03
C GLU A 36 5.00 -15.83 10.58
N LYS A 37 4.01 -14.94 10.53
CA LYS A 37 4.17 -13.58 10.02
C LYS A 37 4.88 -12.71 11.05
N ILE A 38 6.09 -12.29 10.72
CA ILE A 38 6.86 -11.33 11.52
C ILE A 38 6.22 -9.93 11.39
N THR A 39 5.35 -9.59 12.34
CA THR A 39 4.58 -8.33 12.39
C THR A 39 5.41 -7.09 12.74
N ASN A 40 6.65 -7.27 13.19
CA ASN A 40 7.56 -6.18 13.58
C ASN A 40 8.58 -5.83 12.50
N THR A 41 8.24 -6.06 11.23
CA THR A 41 8.96 -5.49 10.10
C THR A 41 8.61 -4.00 10.05
N ASN A 42 9.62 -3.13 10.16
CA ASN A 42 9.48 -1.67 10.05
C ASN A 42 8.47 -1.33 8.95
N ARG A 43 7.30 -0.83 9.37
CA ARG A 43 6.13 -0.57 8.51
C ARG A 43 6.55 0.11 7.23
N GLU A 44 5.94 -0.29 6.13
CA GLU A 44 6.18 0.24 4.79
C GLU A 44 6.05 1.77 4.80
N LEU A 45 7.19 2.46 4.94
CA LEU A 45 7.24 3.91 4.96
C LEU A 45 6.96 4.41 3.54
N VAL A 46 5.71 4.81 3.29
CA VAL A 46 5.34 5.47 2.04
C VAL A 46 5.76 6.94 2.13
N ASN A 47 6.77 7.30 1.33
CA ASN A 47 7.36 8.64 1.35
C ASN A 47 6.95 9.42 0.09
N ALA A 48 6.54 10.68 0.27
CA ALA A 48 6.41 11.64 -0.82
C ALA A 48 7.74 12.39 -1.02
N VAL A 49 8.43 12.16 -2.14
CA VAL A 49 9.74 12.77 -2.43
C VAL A 49 9.59 13.86 -3.48
N PHE A 50 9.97 15.10 -3.15
CA PHE A 50 9.91 16.25 -4.05
C PHE A 50 11.04 17.25 -3.76
N TYR A 51 11.48 17.98 -4.79
CA TYR A 51 12.52 19.00 -4.64
C TYR A 51 11.98 20.24 -3.91
N LYS A 52 12.65 20.64 -2.83
CA LYS A 52 12.39 21.89 -2.12
C LYS A 52 13.03 23.07 -2.87
N SER A 53 12.59 23.37 -4.09
CA SER A 53 12.90 24.66 -4.71
C SER A 53 12.15 25.75 -3.93
N SER A 54 12.76 26.92 -3.73
CA SER A 54 12.36 27.97 -2.76
C SER A 54 10.92 28.49 -2.84
N SER A 55 10.14 28.06 -3.83
CA SER A 55 8.69 28.10 -3.84
C SER A 55 8.17 26.70 -4.20
N VAL A 56 7.80 25.88 -3.20
CA VAL A 56 6.93 24.74 -3.47
C VAL A 56 5.70 25.33 -4.15
N SER A 57 5.51 25.03 -5.44
CA SER A 57 4.36 25.53 -6.18
C SER A 57 3.12 25.16 -5.39
N LYS A 58 2.21 26.10 -5.11
CA LYS A 58 0.98 25.86 -4.31
C LYS A 58 0.24 24.58 -4.75
N ARG A 59 0.36 24.20 -6.03
CA ARG A 59 -0.18 22.96 -6.60
C ARG A 59 0.38 21.68 -5.95
N ILE A 60 1.67 21.63 -5.60
CA ILE A 60 2.30 20.49 -4.95
C ILE A 60 1.79 20.36 -3.52
N SER A 61 1.79 21.45 -2.73
CA SER A 61 1.26 21.42 -1.36
C SER A 61 -0.20 20.98 -1.32
N VAL A 62 -1.05 21.55 -2.16
CA VAL A 62 -2.48 21.16 -2.26
C VAL A 62 -2.63 19.69 -2.65
N PHE A 63 -1.76 19.15 -3.50
CA PHE A 63 -1.79 17.74 -3.86
C PHE A 63 -1.38 16.82 -2.70
N ILE A 64 -0.34 17.20 -1.93
CA ILE A 64 0.06 16.46 -0.72
C ILE A 64 -1.06 16.49 0.32
N ASP A 65 -1.65 17.66 0.58
CA ASP A 65 -2.75 17.82 1.54
C ASP A 65 -3.99 17.00 1.13
N PHE A 66 -4.22 16.84 -0.18
CA PHE A 66 -5.33 16.04 -0.71
C PHE A 66 -5.09 14.52 -0.60
N ILE A 67 -3.87 14.06 -0.85
CA ILE A 67 -3.55 12.62 -0.91
C ILE A 67 -3.25 12.04 0.47
N GLN A 68 -2.70 12.84 1.39
CA GLN A 68 -2.35 12.42 2.75
C GLN A 68 -3.50 11.74 3.51
N PRO A 69 -4.74 12.28 3.57
CA PRO A 69 -5.84 11.62 4.26
C PRO A 69 -6.41 10.41 3.49
N LYS A 70 -6.00 10.18 2.25
CA LYS A 70 -6.47 9.07 1.41
C LYS A 70 -5.52 7.87 1.39
N LEU A 71 -4.33 8.01 1.97
CA LEU A 71 -3.45 6.87 2.22
C LEU A 71 -3.91 6.20 3.51
N ASP A 72 -4.65 5.10 3.35
CA ASP A 72 -4.98 4.20 4.45
C ASP A 72 -3.88 3.14 4.54
N LEU A 73 -3.00 3.26 5.54
CA LEU A 73 -1.78 2.44 5.72
C LEU A 73 -2.01 1.27 6.69
#